data_AF-A0A3D3I7H9-F1
#
_entry.id   AF-A0A3D3I7H9-F1
#
_cell.length_a   1.000
_cell.length_b   1.000
_cell.length_c   1.000
_cell.angle_alpha   90.00
_cell.angle_beta   90.00
_cell.angle_gamma   90.00
#
_symmetry.space_group_name_H-M   'P 1'
#
loop_
_entity.id
_entity.type
_entity.pdbx_description
1 polymer ?
#
loop_
_entity_poly.entity_id
_entity_poly.type
_entity_poly.pdbx_seq_one_letter_code
_entity_poly.pdbx_strand_id
1 'polypeptide(L)'
;MILLFFSLFYQTVVPQQILFTSQTRGYRETVSIEKDSIRIDLNGNLQSYKLAPSDWNKILKALEKVEYNKMPDYPAPTQARAYDAARHSTITLRVDDQPFSSATFDDTKAPRELSKVMVCIEALKKKYDTGR
;
A
#
# COMPACT_ATOMS: atom_id res chain seq x y z
N MET A 1 -31.78 -31.61 -15.12
CA MET A 1 -30.40 -31.48 -14.60
C MET A 1 -30.03 -30.01 -14.69
N ILE A 2 -30.22 -29.26 -13.61
CA ILE A 2 -29.98 -27.81 -13.57
C ILE A 2 -28.47 -27.61 -13.43
N LEU A 3 -27.83 -27.13 -14.50
CA LEU A 3 -26.45 -26.66 -14.43
C LEU A 3 -26.46 -25.27 -13.81
N LEU A 4 -26.32 -25.24 -12.48
CA LEU A 4 -25.82 -24.09 -11.74
C LEU A 4 -24.33 -23.95 -12.04
N PHE A 5 -23.93 -22.88 -12.73
CA PHE A 5 -22.58 -22.35 -12.58
C PHE A 5 -22.65 -20.84 -12.40
N PHE A 6 -22.79 -20.51 -11.11
CA PHE A 6 -22.13 -19.39 -10.43
C PHE A 6 -21.57 -18.31 -11.36
N SER A 7 -22.28 -17.19 -11.41
CA SER A 7 -21.72 -15.92 -11.89
C SER A 7 -20.40 -15.65 -11.17
N LEU A 8 -19.30 -15.58 -11.91
CA LEU A 8 -18.03 -15.01 -11.47
C LEU A 8 -18.27 -13.53 -11.13
N PHE A 9 -18.72 -13.25 -9.91
CA PHE A 9 -18.51 -11.95 -9.31
C PHE A 9 -17.01 -11.85 -9.01
N TYR A 10 -16.24 -11.32 -9.95
CA TYR A 10 -14.95 -10.73 -9.61
C TYR A 10 -15.24 -9.65 -8.58
N GLN A 11 -14.84 -9.90 -7.35
CA GLN A 11 -15.02 -8.97 -6.26
C GLN A 11 -14.18 -7.73 -6.60
N THR A 12 -14.84 -6.66 -7.07
CA THR A 12 -14.22 -5.35 -7.24
C THR A 12 -14.06 -4.71 -5.87
N VAL A 13 -13.17 -5.27 -5.07
CA VAL A 13 -12.87 -4.77 -3.73
C VAL A 13 -11.94 -3.59 -3.89
N VAL A 14 -12.50 -2.40 -4.07
CA VAL A 14 -11.72 -1.16 -4.16
C VAL A 14 -11.45 -0.69 -2.73
N PRO A 15 -10.20 -0.56 -2.29
CA PRO A 15 -9.90 -0.08 -0.95
C PRO A 15 -10.29 1.40 -0.81
N GLN A 16 -10.89 1.76 0.32
CA GLN A 16 -11.14 3.15 0.69
C GLN A 16 -9.82 3.88 0.99
N GLN A 17 -8.81 3.14 1.49
CA GLN A 17 -7.51 3.70 1.83
C GLN A 17 -6.38 2.70 1.57
N ILE A 18 -5.27 3.22 1.04
CA ILE A 18 -4.00 2.51 0.88
C ILE A 18 -2.99 3.19 1.80
N LEU A 19 -2.51 2.46 2.80
CA LEU A 19 -1.60 2.95 3.82
C LEU A 19 -0.24 2.26 3.68
N PHE A 20 0.81 3.03 3.41
CA PHE A 20 2.18 2.60 3.59
C PHE A 20 2.71 3.13 4.91
N THR A 21 3.37 2.28 5.69
CA THR A 21 4.09 2.68 6.91
C THR A 21 5.51 2.15 6.82
N SER A 22 6.51 2.98 7.13
CA SER A 22 7.91 2.60 7.28
C SER A 22 8.48 3.17 8.58
N GLN A 23 9.04 2.32 9.43
CA GLN A 23 9.44 2.74 10.77
C GLN A 23 10.68 2.04 11.34
N THR A 24 11.33 2.72 12.27
CA THR A 24 12.34 2.22 13.22
C THR A 24 12.00 2.74 14.63
N ARG A 25 12.89 2.54 15.61
CA ARG A 25 12.68 3.04 16.99
C ARG A 25 12.58 4.57 17.10
N GLY A 26 13.14 5.33 16.16
CA GLY A 26 13.18 6.81 16.21
C GLY A 26 12.70 7.50 14.92
N TYR A 27 12.17 6.73 13.97
CA TYR A 27 11.70 7.24 12.68
C TYR A 27 10.38 6.57 12.32
N ARG A 28 9.41 7.35 11.85
CA ARG A 28 8.17 6.85 11.27
C ARG A 28 7.77 7.73 10.08
N GLU A 29 7.56 7.09 8.95
CA GLU A 29 6.93 7.67 7.77
C GLU A 29 5.63 6.92 7.50
N THR A 30 4.55 7.65 7.27
CA THR A 30 3.32 7.07 6.73
C THR A 30 2.87 7.83 5.50
N VAL A 31 2.39 7.07 4.51
CA VAL A 31 1.74 7.61 3.31
C VAL A 31 0.36 7.01 3.24
N SER A 32 -0.67 7.82 3.43
CA SER A 32 -2.07 7.43 3.31
C SER A 32 -2.66 8.00 2.03
N ILE A 33 -3.20 7.13 1.18
CA ILE A 33 -3.77 7.49 -0.11
C ILE A 33 -5.25 7.08 -0.10
N GLU A 34 -6.12 8.06 -0.29
CA GLU A 34 -7.56 7.93 -0.41
C GLU A 34 -8.00 8.47 -1.78
N LYS A 35 -9.29 8.31 -2.12
CA LYS A 35 -9.83 8.67 -3.43
C LYS A 35 -9.50 10.11 -3.89
N ASP A 36 -9.49 11.06 -2.97
CA ASP A 36 -9.36 12.50 -3.23
C ASP A 36 -8.19 13.16 -2.50
N SER A 37 -7.44 12.41 -1.69
CA SER A 37 -6.36 12.95 -0.88
C SER A 37 -5.16 12.00 -0.75
N ILE A 38 -4.00 12.59 -0.57
CA ILE A 38 -2.79 11.90 -0.15
C ILE A 38 -2.23 12.65 1.07
N ARG A 39 -1.97 11.90 2.14
CA ARG A 39 -1.43 12.42 3.40
C ARG A 39 -0.08 11.77 3.66
N ILE A 40 0.92 12.60 3.93
CA ILE A 40 2.30 12.18 4.20
C ILE A 40 2.62 12.67 5.61
N ASP A 41 2.83 11.73 6.52
CA ASP A 41 3.23 12.01 7.89
C ASP A 41 4.67 11.55 8.08
N LEU A 42 5.54 12.48 8.44
CA LEU A 42 6.90 12.18 8.84
C LEU A 42 7.12 12.61 10.29
N ASN A 43 7.27 11.64 11.19
CA ASN A 43 7.48 11.87 12.62
C ASN A 43 6.45 12.83 13.26
N GLY A 44 5.18 12.76 12.84
CA GLY A 44 4.09 13.63 13.31
C GLY A 44 3.93 14.92 12.51
N ASN A 45 4.83 15.23 11.56
CA ASN A 45 4.65 16.34 10.64
C ASN A 45 3.76 15.89 9.47
N LEU A 46 2.46 16.09 9.65
CA LEU A 46 1.44 15.72 8.67
C LEU A 46 1.27 16.80 7.60
N GLN A 47 1.47 16.41 6.35
CA GLN A 47 1.11 17.17 5.16
C GLN A 47 -0.03 16.47 4.42
N SER A 48 -0.97 17.24 3.87
CA SER A 48 -2.13 16.70 3.16
C SER A 48 -2.33 17.45 1.84
N TYR A 49 -2.51 16.70 0.76
CA TYR A 49 -2.63 17.22 -0.59
C TYR A 49 -3.86 16.62 -1.28
N LYS A 50 -4.42 17.37 -2.24
CA LYS A 50 -5.50 16.87 -3.09
C LYS A 50 -4.95 15.90 -4.13
N LEU A 51 -5.45 14.67 -4.15
CA LEU A 51 -5.05 13.66 -5.12
C LEU A 51 -5.82 13.85 -6.43
N ALA A 52 -5.12 13.73 -7.56
CA ALA A 52 -5.76 13.76 -8.87
C ALA A 52 -6.50 12.44 -9.13
N PRO A 53 -7.72 12.45 -9.71
CA PRO A 53 -8.44 11.21 -10.02
C PRO A 53 -7.66 10.24 -10.90
N SER A 54 -6.83 10.76 -11.82
CA SER A 54 -5.97 9.95 -12.68
C SER A 54 -4.88 9.21 -11.90
N ASP A 55 -4.40 9.78 -10.79
CA ASP A 55 -3.39 9.18 -9.93
C ASP A 55 -3.98 8.15 -8.98
N TRP A 56 -5.19 8.40 -8.46
CA TRP A 56 -5.98 7.37 -7.77
C TRP A 56 -6.19 6.14 -8.66
N ASN A 57 -6.62 6.36 -9.91
CA ASN A 57 -6.82 5.25 -10.86
C ASN A 57 -5.52 4.50 -11.20
N LYS A 58 -4.36 5.17 -11.18
CA LYS A 58 -3.06 4.50 -11.41
C LYS A 58 -2.74 3.51 -10.28
N ILE A 59 -2.93 3.90 -9.02
CA ILE A 59 -2.64 2.99 -7.92
C ILE A 59 -3.67 1.85 -7.83
N LEU A 60 -4.93 2.11 -8.16
CA LEU A 60 -5.93 1.03 -8.29
C LEU A 60 -5.55 0.01 -9.37
N LYS A 61 -5.05 0.45 -10.53
CA LYS A 61 -4.53 -0.45 -11.58
C LYS A 61 -3.35 -1.29 -11.10
N ALA A 62 -2.49 -0.75 -10.24
CA ALA A 62 -1.40 -1.52 -9.65
C ALA A 62 -1.89 -2.62 -8.70
N LEU A 63 -3.08 -2.43 -8.10
CA LEU A 63 -3.71 -3.39 -7.19
C LEU A 63 -4.53 -4.48 -7.89
N GLU A 64 -4.88 -4.34 -9.17
CA GLU A 64 -5.71 -5.32 -9.91
C GLU A 64 -5.16 -6.75 -9.88
N LYS A 65 -3.84 -6.92 -9.70
CA LYS A 65 -3.17 -8.24 -9.66
C LYS A 65 -2.83 -8.71 -8.25
N VAL A 66 -3.21 -7.96 -7.22
CA VAL A 66 -2.90 -8.27 -5.83
C VAL A 66 -4.05 -9.08 -5.23
N GLU A 67 -3.76 -10.27 -4.74
CA GLU A 67 -4.72 -11.03 -3.92
C GLU A 67 -4.64 -10.55 -2.47
N TYR A 68 -5.68 -9.85 -1.98
CA TYR A 68 -5.61 -9.13 -0.70
C TYR A 68 -5.46 -10.07 0.49
N ASN A 69 -6.15 -11.21 0.45
CA ASN A 69 -6.10 -12.25 1.48
C ASN A 69 -4.73 -12.95 1.59
N LYS A 70 -3.92 -12.93 0.53
CA LYS A 70 -2.55 -13.51 0.52
C LYS A 70 -1.46 -12.51 0.87
N MET A 71 -1.79 -11.23 1.06
CA MET A 71 -0.81 -10.20 1.43
C MET A 71 0.07 -10.56 2.64
N PRO A 72 -0.46 -11.18 3.71
CA PRO A 72 0.36 -11.62 4.84
C PRO A 72 1.39 -12.70 4.51
N ASP A 73 1.17 -13.46 3.42
CA ASP A 73 1.99 -14.61 3.03
C ASP A 73 3.05 -14.29 1.97
N TYR A 74 3.02 -13.09 1.38
CA TYR A 74 3.98 -12.71 0.36
C TYR A 74 5.39 -12.58 0.94
N PRO A 75 6.39 -13.27 0.37
CA PRO A 75 7.73 -13.30 0.92
C PRO A 75 8.43 -11.94 0.74
N ALA A 76 8.99 -11.42 1.83
CA ALA A 76 9.84 -10.24 1.75
C ALA A 76 11.11 -10.56 0.93
N PRO A 77 11.61 -9.65 0.06
CA PRO A 77 12.77 -9.91 -0.78
C PRO A 77 14.08 -10.10 0.00
N THR A 78 14.19 -9.46 1.16
CA THR A 78 15.35 -9.49 2.05
C THR A 78 14.88 -9.56 3.51
N GLN A 79 15.82 -9.70 4.45
CA GLN A 79 15.56 -9.69 5.90
C GLN A 79 16.49 -8.72 6.65
N ALA A 80 16.92 -7.63 6.00
CA ALA A 80 17.90 -6.70 6.56
C ALA A 80 17.43 -6.04 7.88
N ARG A 81 16.12 -5.85 8.04
CA ARG A 81 15.49 -5.36 9.29
C ARG A 81 15.76 -6.25 10.50
N ALA A 82 15.99 -7.55 10.32
CA ALA A 82 16.29 -8.47 11.42
C ALA A 82 17.65 -8.18 12.08
N TYR A 83 18.53 -7.48 11.35
CA TYR A 83 19.86 -7.06 11.80
C TYR A 83 19.95 -5.53 11.97
N ASP A 84 18.80 -4.85 12.12
CA ASP A 84 18.69 -3.39 12.25
C ASP A 84 19.36 -2.61 11.10
N ALA A 85 19.44 -3.22 9.91
CA ALA A 85 20.07 -2.63 8.72
C ALA A 85 19.04 -2.01 7.74
N ALA A 86 17.74 -2.12 8.04
CA ALA A 86 16.65 -1.58 7.23
C ALA A 86 15.41 -1.28 8.09
N ARG A 87 14.56 -0.38 7.59
CA ARG A 87 13.28 -0.04 8.24
C ARG A 87 12.27 -1.15 8.09
N HIS A 88 11.40 -1.29 9.08
CA HIS A 88 10.25 -2.18 9.02
C HIS A 88 9.12 -1.47 8.28
N SER A 89 8.73 -2.01 7.12
CA SER A 89 7.70 -1.42 6.28
C SER A 89 6.53 -2.36 6.03
N THR A 90 5.34 -1.80 5.87
CA THR A 90 4.10 -2.53 5.58
C THR A 90 3.23 -1.74 4.61
N ILE A 91 2.44 -2.45 3.81
CA ILE A 91 1.32 -1.89 3.03
C ILE A 91 0.03 -2.47 3.60
N THR A 92 -0.93 -1.62 3.92
CA THR A 92 -2.26 -1.99 4.41
C THR A 92 -3.32 -1.40 3.50
N LEU A 93 -4.26 -2.25 3.06
CA LEU A 93 -5.45 -1.86 2.32
C LEU A 93 -6.64 -1.89 3.28
N ARG A 94 -7.35 -0.78 3.43
CA ARG A 94 -8.62 -0.75 4.18
C ARG A 94 -9.76 -0.91 3.19
N VAL A 95 -10.50 -2.00 3.37
CA VAL A 95 -11.69 -2.34 2.59
C VAL A 95 -12.84 -2.47 3.57
N ASP A 96 -13.81 -1.57 3.50
CA ASP A 96 -14.94 -1.52 4.41
C ASP A 96 -14.43 -1.62 5.87
N ASP A 97 -14.85 -2.65 6.59
CA ASP A 97 -14.44 -2.92 7.98
C ASP A 97 -13.23 -3.87 8.10
N GLN A 98 -12.65 -4.34 6.99
CA GLN A 98 -11.57 -5.32 6.96
C GLN A 98 -10.24 -4.73 6.45
N PRO A 99 -9.19 -4.66 7.30
CA PRO A 99 -7.84 -4.32 6.85
C PRO A 99 -7.11 -5.56 6.30
N PHE A 100 -6.46 -5.40 5.16
CA PHE A 100 -5.53 -6.39 4.58
C PHE A 100 -4.11 -5.83 4.64
N SER A 101 -3.27 -6.41 5.49
CA SER A 101 -1.88 -5.96 5.68
C SER A 101 -0.89 -6.95 5.07
N SER A 102 0.18 -6.43 4.48
CA SER A 102 1.30 -7.25 4.05
C SER A 102 2.10 -7.79 5.24
N ALA A 103 2.87 -8.85 5.02
CA ALA A 103 4.03 -9.11 5.86
C ALA A 103 4.93 -7.87 5.90
N THR A 104 5.67 -7.70 7.00
CA THR A 104 6.70 -6.66 7.07
C THR A 104 7.76 -6.91 6.00
N PHE A 105 8.27 -5.85 5.38
CA PHE A 105 9.38 -5.87 4.43
C PHE A 105 10.42 -4.76 4.72
N ASP A 106 11.56 -4.77 4.02
CA ASP A 106 12.67 -3.82 4.24
C ASP A 106 12.44 -2.54 3.46
N ASP A 107 12.48 -1.39 4.12
CA ASP A 107 12.43 -0.06 3.48
C ASP A 107 11.30 0.05 2.42
N THR A 108 11.63 0.22 1.14
CA THR A 108 10.69 0.21 0.01
C THR A 108 10.83 -1.04 -0.86
N LYS A 109 11.59 -2.05 -0.40
CA LYS A 109 11.75 -3.36 -1.06
C LYS A 109 10.55 -4.26 -0.72
N ALA A 110 9.38 -3.92 -1.25
CA ALA A 110 8.16 -4.68 -1.07
C ALA A 110 8.25 -6.09 -1.70
N PRO A 111 7.44 -7.06 -1.23
CA PRO A 111 7.27 -8.36 -1.90
C PRO A 111 6.99 -8.20 -3.40
N ARG A 112 7.37 -9.19 -4.19
CA ARG A 112 7.29 -9.14 -5.67
C ARG A 112 5.89 -8.76 -6.15
N GLU A 113 4.87 -9.31 -5.51
CA GLU A 113 3.45 -9.11 -5.77
C GLU A 113 3.00 -7.67 -5.50
N LEU A 114 3.65 -6.99 -4.55
CA LEU A 114 3.38 -5.61 -4.15
C LEU A 114 4.35 -4.58 -4.75
N SER A 115 5.39 -5.02 -5.48
CA SER A 115 6.42 -4.15 -6.06
C SER A 115 5.86 -3.00 -6.89
N LYS A 116 4.87 -3.26 -7.75
CA LYS A 116 4.23 -2.23 -8.57
C LYS A 116 3.44 -1.22 -7.74
N VAL A 117 2.76 -1.69 -6.70
CA VAL A 117 2.03 -0.83 -5.76
C VAL A 117 3.01 0.09 -5.05
N MET A 118 4.12 -0.45 -4.56
CA MET A 118 5.16 0.32 -3.87
C MET A 118 5.78 1.40 -4.77
N VAL A 119 6.12 1.06 -6.02
CA VAL A 119 6.61 2.04 -7.01
C VAL A 119 5.59 3.15 -7.24
N CYS A 120 4.30 2.83 -7.34
CA CYS A 120 3.25 3.85 -7.43
C CYS A 120 3.19 4.74 -6.19
N ILE A 121 3.28 4.16 -4.98
CA ILE A 121 3.29 4.94 -3.73
C ILE A 121 4.48 5.90 -3.69
N GLU A 122 5.69 5.46 -4.03
CA GLU A 122 6.88 6.33 -4.06
C GLU A 122 6.76 7.45 -5.10
N ALA A 123 6.25 7.13 -6.29
CA ALA A 123 6.04 8.12 -7.34
C ALA A 123 4.99 9.18 -6.95
N LEU A 124 3.88 8.75 -6.32
CA LEU A 124 2.86 9.67 -5.82
C LEU A 124 3.39 10.51 -4.66
N LYS A 125 4.09 9.90 -3.69
CA LYS A 125 4.74 10.62 -2.59
C LYS A 125 5.64 11.73 -3.16
N LYS A 126 6.56 11.39 -4.06
CA LYS A 126 7.48 12.37 -4.68
C LYS A 126 6.75 13.47 -5.44
N LYS A 127 5.62 13.15 -6.10
CA LYS A 127 4.85 14.12 -6.87
C LYS A 127 4.16 15.16 -5.97
N TYR A 128 3.66 14.73 -4.81
CA TYR A 128 2.82 15.55 -3.93
C TYR A 128 3.58 16.15 -2.75
N ASP A 129 4.68 15.55 -2.32
CA ASP A 129 5.58 16.10 -1.30
C ASP A 129 6.35 17.31 -1.86
N THR A 130 5.67 18.44 -2.00
CA THR A 130 6.23 19.69 -2.53
C THR A 130 7.04 20.48 -1.49
N GLY A 131 7.32 19.89 -0.32
CA GLY A 131 7.87 20.56 0.86
C GLY A 131 9.36 20.31 1.14
N ARG A 132 10.09 19.67 0.21
CA ARG A 132 11.54 19.43 0.32
C ARG A 132 12.26 19.58 -1.02
#